data_AF-A0A072N130-F1
#
_entry.id   AF-A0A072N130-F1
#
_cell.length_a   1.000
_cell.length_b   1.000
_cell.length_c   1.000
_cell.angle_alpha   90.00
_cell.angle_beta   90.00
_cell.angle_gamma   90.00
#
_symmetry.space_group_name_H-M   'P 1'
#
loop_
_entity.id
_entity.type
_entity.pdbx_description
1 polymer ?
#
loop_
_entity_poly.entity_id
_entity_poly.type
_entity_poly.pdbx_seq_one_letter_code
_entity_poly.pdbx_strand_id
1 'polypeptide(L)'
;MTKTQQQYYVAQLAEGSAVPTLLCGHCQSILSRTRIFRNTGDQHQDIECQTIGLCSADDCGAVNCCDNAMSRIENPERLFEIAS
;
A
#
# COMPACT_ATOMS: atom_id res chain seq x y z
N MET A 1 6.55 23.04 -17.26
CA MET A 1 6.38 22.49 -15.91
C MET A 1 6.49 20.97 -16.01
N THR A 2 7.68 20.43 -15.76
CA THR A 2 7.96 18.99 -15.81
C THR A 2 7.35 18.34 -14.59
N LYS A 3 6.24 17.63 -14.77
CA LYS A 3 5.63 16.74 -13.77
C LYS A 3 6.67 15.65 -13.48
N THR A 4 7.36 15.72 -12.35
CA THR A 4 8.20 14.62 -11.85
C THR A 4 7.33 13.36 -11.81
N GLN A 5 7.64 12.36 -12.63
CA GLN A 5 7.02 11.04 -12.51
C GLN A 5 7.37 10.49 -11.12
N GLN A 6 6.45 10.59 -10.16
CA GLN A 6 6.60 9.90 -8.88
C GLN A 6 6.70 8.41 -9.18
N GLN A 7 7.86 7.83 -8.93
CA GLN A 7 8.03 6.38 -8.98
C GLN A 7 7.23 5.78 -7.81
N TYR A 8 6.17 5.06 -8.14
CA TYR A 8 5.44 4.22 -7.20
C TYR A 8 5.90 2.76 -7.37
N TYR A 9 5.78 1.99 -6.31
CA TYR A 9 6.10 0.56 -6.29
C TYR A 9 4.81 -0.26 -6.22
N VAL A 10 4.88 -1.55 -6.54
CA VAL A 10 3.74 -2.47 -6.38
C VAL A 10 3.90 -3.22 -5.06
N ALA A 11 2.93 -3.09 -4.16
CA ALA A 11 2.94 -3.82 -2.91
C ALA A 11 2.82 -5.33 -3.17
N GLN A 12 3.39 -6.12 -2.28
CA GLN A 12 3.34 -7.57 -2.34
C GLN A 12 2.54 -8.13 -1.16
N LEU A 13 1.84 -9.25 -1.36
CA LEU A 13 1.22 -9.98 -0.28
C LEU A 13 2.24 -10.95 0.31
N ALA A 14 2.48 -10.89 1.62
CA ALA A 14 3.37 -11.81 2.31
C ALA A 14 2.86 -13.26 2.19
N GLU A 15 3.74 -14.18 1.83
CA GLU A 15 3.41 -15.61 1.74
C GLU A 15 3.39 -16.27 3.12
N GLY A 16 2.51 -17.26 3.31
CA GLY A 16 2.45 -18.05 4.55
C GLY A 16 1.97 -17.30 5.79
N SER A 17 1.48 -16.06 5.66
CA SER A 17 0.96 -15.30 6.80
C SER A 17 -0.47 -15.71 7.15
N ALA A 18 -0.72 -15.98 8.44
CA ALA A 18 -2.06 -16.25 8.96
C ALA A 18 -3.01 -15.04 8.82
N VAL A 19 -2.44 -13.83 8.70
CA VAL A 19 -3.18 -12.58 8.55
C VAL A 19 -2.68 -11.87 7.29
N PRO A 20 -3.57 -11.33 6.43
CA PRO A 20 -3.14 -10.58 5.25
C PRO A 20 -2.17 -9.47 5.65
N THR A 21 -0.97 -9.52 5.09
CA THR A 21 0.14 -8.63 5.41
C THR A 21 0.72 -8.13 4.09
N LEU A 22 0.68 -6.82 3.89
CA LEU A 22 1.23 -6.20 2.70
C LEU A 22 2.68 -5.78 2.95
N LEU A 23 3.54 -6.00 1.96
CA LEU A 23 4.95 -5.65 1.96
C LEU A 23 5.22 -4.55 0.94
N CYS A 24 6.16 -3.68 1.27
CA CYS A 24 6.61 -2.64 0.37
C CYS A 24 7.33 -3.25 -0.84
N GLY A 25 6.94 -2.84 -2.05
CA GLY A 25 7.59 -3.29 -3.29
C GLY A 25 9.04 -2.80 -3.46
N HIS A 26 9.47 -1.82 -2.67
CA HIS A 26 10.84 -1.32 -2.68
C HIS A 26 11.76 -2.07 -1.72
N CYS A 27 11.41 -2.09 -0.43
CA CYS A 27 12.30 -2.57 0.65
C CYS A 27 11.78 -3.83 1.37
N GLN A 28 10.64 -4.38 0.96
CA GLN A 28 10.01 -5.58 1.56
C GLN A 28 9.60 -5.43 3.03
N SER A 29 9.69 -4.23 3.60
CA SER A 29 9.17 -3.94 4.94
C SER A 29 7.64 -3.98 4.96
N ILE A 30 7.07 -4.35 6.11
CA ILE A 30 5.61 -4.40 6.29
C ILE A 30 5.01 -3.00 6.11
N LEU A 31 3.97 -2.92 5.27
CA LEU A 31 3.15 -1.72 5.15
C LEU A 31 2.18 -1.68 6.33
N SER A 32 2.27 -0.62 7.12
CA SER A 32 1.37 -0.41 8.25
C SER A 32 -0.06 -0.18 7.76
N ARG A 33 -1.04 -0.86 8.37
CA ARG A 33 -2.47 -0.67 8.08
C ARG A 33 -2.91 0.77 8.24
N THR A 34 -2.37 1.47 9.24
CA THR A 34 -2.65 2.90 9.47
C THR A 34 -2.14 3.83 8.36
N ARG A 35 -1.33 3.30 7.44
CA ARG A 35 -0.75 4.00 6.30
C ARG A 35 -1.21 3.41 4.96
N ILE A 36 -2.26 2.59 4.98
CA ILE A 36 -2.93 2.06 3.79
C ILE A 36 -4.31 2.72 3.70
N PHE A 37 -4.62 3.34 2.57
CA PHE A 37 -5.85 4.12 2.39
C PHE A 37 -6.31 4.12 0.92
N ARG A 38 -7.58 4.47 0.70
CA ARG A 38 -8.14 4.63 -0.64
C ARG A 38 -7.51 5.85 -1.31
N ASN A 39 -7.15 5.72 -2.59
CA ASN A 39 -6.57 6.79 -3.39
C ASN A 39 -7.64 7.77 -3.88
N THR A 40 -8.29 8.48 -2.96
CA THR A 40 -9.34 9.45 -3.25
C THR A 40 -9.23 10.67 -2.33
N GLY A 41 -9.89 11.77 -2.70
CA GLY A 41 -9.92 12.99 -1.87
C GLY A 41 -8.55 13.65 -1.71
N ASP A 42 -8.29 14.24 -0.54
CA ASP A 42 -7.09 15.05 -0.25
C ASP A 42 -5.78 14.25 -0.26
N GLN A 43 -5.85 12.91 -0.18
CA GLN A 43 -4.70 12.01 -0.21
C GLN A 43 -4.45 11.40 -1.61
N HIS A 44 -5.18 11.88 -2.62
CA HIS A 44 -5.06 11.40 -3.99
C HIS A 44 -3.64 11.60 -4.53
N GLN A 45 -3.04 10.50 -4.98
CA GLN A 45 -1.87 10.49 -5.84
C GLN A 45 -2.33 10.30 -7.29
N ASP A 46 -1.68 11.01 -8.22
CA ASP A 46 -1.95 10.92 -9.65
C ASP A 46 -1.38 9.61 -10.25
N ILE A 47 -1.89 8.48 -9.77
CA ILE A 47 -1.53 7.12 -10.17
C ILE A 47 -2.81 6.30 -10.40
N GLU A 48 -2.78 5.40 -11.37
CA GLU A 48 -3.89 4.46 -11.62
C GLU A 48 -3.85 3.33 -10.58
N CYS A 49 -4.25 3.67 -9.35
CA CYS A 49 -4.33 2.76 -8.24
C CYS A 49 -5.46 3.18 -7.30
N GLN A 50 -6.27 2.24 -6.83
CA GLN A 50 -7.40 2.50 -5.93
C GLN A 50 -7.00 2.53 -4.46
N THR A 51 -5.96 1.79 -4.09
CA THR A 51 -5.48 1.66 -2.71
C THR A 51 -3.99 1.91 -2.63
N ILE A 52 -3.58 2.86 -1.80
CA ILE A 52 -2.18 3.27 -1.63
C ILE A 52 -1.69 2.88 -0.24
N GLY A 53 -0.47 2.37 -0.17
CA GLY A 53 0.27 2.15 1.07
C GLY A 53 1.55 2.99 1.12
N LEU A 54 1.73 3.75 2.20
CA LEU A 54 2.98 4.48 2.45
C LEU A 54 3.93 3.66 3.32
N CYS A 55 5.14 3.41 2.82
CA CYS A 55 6.15 2.71 3.60
C CYS A 55 6.65 3.62 4.74
N SER A 56 6.66 3.08 5.96
CA SER A 56 7.14 3.77 7.18
C SER A 56 8.53 3.28 7.62
N ALA A 57 9.20 2.47 6.82
CA ALA A 57 10.58 2.06 7.11
C ALA A 57 11.51 3.28 6.99
N ASP A 58 12.47 3.35 7.91
CA ASP A 58 13.52 4.37 7.90
C ASP A 58 14.19 4.43 6.52
N ASP A 59 14.38 5.64 6.01
CA ASP A 59 14.97 5.94 4.69
C ASP A 59 14.24 5.38 3.45
N CYS A 60 13.03 4.82 3.59
CA CYS A 60 12.27 4.32 2.43
C CYS A 60 11.28 5.35 1.88
N GLY A 61 10.23 5.70 2.64
CA GLY A 61 9.21 6.66 2.21
C GLY A 61 8.42 6.30 0.94
N ALA A 62 8.54 5.07 0.44
CA ALA A 62 7.95 4.66 -0.84
C ALA A 62 6.41 4.69 -0.83
N VAL A 63 5.83 5.19 -1.92
CA VAL A 63 4.41 5.05 -2.24
C VAL A 63 4.20 3.72 -2.95
N ASN A 64 3.26 2.90 -2.47
CA ASN A 64 2.98 1.58 -3.02
C ASN A 64 1.54 1.51 -3.51
N CYS A 65 1.33 1.02 -4.73
CA CYS A 65 0.03 0.59 -5.18
C CYS A 65 -0.29 -0.79 -4.60
N CYS A 66 -1.40 -0.91 -3.87
CA CYS A 66 -1.79 -2.12 -3.15
C CYS A 66 -2.79 -3.00 -3.89
N ASP A 67 -3.39 -2.54 -4.99
CA ASP A 67 -4.52 -3.19 -5.66
C ASP A 67 -4.26 -4.67 -6.01
N ASN A 68 -3.08 -4.98 -6.57
CA ASN A 68 -2.73 -6.36 -6.95
C ASN A 68 -2.58 -7.29 -5.73
N ALA A 69 -2.08 -6.77 -4.61
CA ALA A 69 -1.97 -7.57 -3.39
C ALA A 69 -3.33 -7.71 -2.70
N MET A 70 -4.15 -6.66 -2.76
CA MET A 70 -5.50 -6.62 -2.20
C MET A 70 -6.46 -7.58 -2.92
N SER A 71 -6.37 -7.72 -4.26
CA SER A 71 -7.23 -8.62 -5.04
C SER A 71 -7.02 -10.10 -4.71
N ARG A 72 -5.91 -10.45 -4.05
CA ARG A 72 -5.57 -11.81 -3.59
C ARG A 72 -6.07 -12.12 -2.18
N ILE A 73 -6.72 -11.16 -1.52
CA ILE A 73 -7.25 -11.32 -0.16
C ILE A 73 -8.76 -11.58 -0.27
N GLU A 74 -9.24 -12.63 0.39
CA GLU A 74 -10.67 -13.03 0.35
C GLU A 74 -11.61 -11.95 0.90
N ASN A 75 -11.18 -11.21 1.93
CA ASN A 75 -11.90 -10.06 2.48
C ASN A 75 -10.93 -8.89 2.75
N PRO A 76 -10.66 -8.06 1.73
CA PRO A 76 -9.67 -6.99 1.82
C PRO A 76 -10.09 -5.84 2.75
N GLU A 77 -11.39 -5.67 3.02
CA GLU A 77 -11.90 -4.62 3.91
C GLU A 77 -11.38 -4.76 5.35
N ARG A 78 -11.05 -5.99 5.78
CA ARG A 78 -10.39 -6.27 7.07
C ARG A 78 -9.03 -5.59 7.25
N LEU A 79 -8.38 -5.14 6.18
CA LEU A 79 -7.15 -4.35 6.28
C LEU A 79 -7.41 -2.91 6.72
N PHE A 80 -8.60 -2.38 6.46
CA PHE A 80 -9.03 -1.04 6.86
C PHE A 80 -9.73 -1.01 8.22
N GLU A 81 -10.18 -2.17 8.71
CA GLU A 81 -10.67 -2.30 10.07
C GLU A 81 -9.53 -2.00 11.06
N ILE A 82 -9.59 -0.83 11.69
CA ILE A 82 -8.74 -0.50 12.83
C ILE A 82 -9.20 -1.38 13.99
N ALA A 83 -8.32 -2.26 14.47
CA ALA A 83 -8.57 -2.99 15.70
C ALA A 83 -8.82 -1.97 16.83
N SER A 84 -10.05 -2.01 17.36
CA SER A 84 -10.54 -1.12 18.42
C SER A 84 -10.05 -1.57 19.79
#